data_AF-A0A937WTS3-F1
#
_entry.id   AF-A0A937WTS3-F1
#
_cell.length_a   1.000
_cell.length_b   1.000
_cell.length_c   1.000
_cell.angle_alpha   90.00
_cell.angle_beta   90.00
_cell.angle_gamma   90.00
#
_symmetry.space_group_name_H-M   'P 1'
#
loop_
_entity.id
_entity.type
_entity.pdbx_description
1 polymer ?
#
loop_
_entity_poly.entity_id
_entity_poly.type
_entity_poly.pdbx_seq_one_letter_code
_entity_poly.pdbx_strand_id
1 'polypeptide(L)'
;MPKSDYLAERGLVNTGLVELTSLLIERYNKALASMGIEPTKCRTIFIDGAGWSPQVAEEKGNLWYLCDGFTNPTAIIISPDQFKKPVYMPAYSWMRSVLRVIFETYHREIIDITSTDVVTLDFELGITKLESPIDFLLLSEILIKPYSGGLLAWAREQQKLINDFMEGLNCLEAEFREPLIAHRKKYGDLCKRRFFMDEIHSPLARDYWTVALGGAAVIRN
;
A
#
# COMPACT_ATOMS: atom_id res chain seq x y z
N MET A 1 14.39 21.18 -27.21
CA MET A 1 13.78 20.88 -25.90
C MET A 1 13.11 19.52 -26.00
N PRO A 2 13.50 18.52 -25.19
CA PRO A 2 12.75 17.28 -25.15
C PRO A 2 11.32 17.58 -24.67
N LYS A 3 10.30 17.07 -25.37
CA LYS A 3 8.87 17.38 -25.15
C LYS A 3 8.37 17.11 -23.71
N SER A 4 9.12 16.35 -22.92
CA SER A 4 8.88 16.02 -21.51
C SER A 4 8.81 17.27 -20.62
N ASP A 5 9.78 18.18 -20.76
CA ASP A 5 9.95 19.31 -19.82
C ASP A 5 8.84 20.35 -19.98
N TYR A 6 8.38 20.58 -21.20
CA TYR A 6 7.31 21.54 -21.51
C TYR A 6 5.97 21.16 -20.83
N LEU A 7 5.64 19.87 -20.80
CA LEU A 7 4.40 19.41 -20.20
C LEU A 7 4.49 19.42 -18.67
N ALA A 8 5.67 19.13 -18.11
CA ALA A 8 5.92 19.20 -16.67
C ALA A 8 5.84 20.66 -16.16
N GLU A 9 6.47 21.61 -16.86
CA GLU A 9 6.43 23.05 -16.55
C GLU A 9 5.01 23.63 -16.59
N ARG A 10 4.15 23.07 -17.45
CA ARG A 10 2.73 23.47 -17.57
C ARG A 10 1.83 22.76 -16.56
N GLY A 11 2.39 21.93 -15.68
CA GLY A 11 1.62 21.15 -14.72
C GLY A 11 0.63 20.21 -15.41
N LEU A 12 1.01 19.62 -16.55
CA LEU A 12 0.20 18.66 -17.31
C LEU A 12 0.72 17.23 -17.18
N VAL A 13 1.92 17.04 -16.64
CA VAL A 13 2.50 15.74 -16.26
C VAL A 13 2.33 15.58 -14.76
N ASN A 14 2.03 14.37 -14.29
CA ASN A 14 1.93 14.06 -12.86
C ASN A 14 0.90 14.92 -12.10
N THR A 15 -0.20 15.29 -12.77
CA THR A 15 -1.31 16.00 -12.17
C THR A 15 -2.09 15.12 -11.20
N GLY A 16 -2.52 15.70 -10.08
CA GLY A 16 -3.35 14.99 -9.12
C GLY A 16 -2.61 14.00 -8.22
N LEU A 17 -1.27 13.96 -8.23
CA LEU A 17 -0.50 13.25 -7.21
C LEU A 17 -0.76 13.83 -5.80
N VAL A 18 -0.44 13.04 -4.79
CA VAL A 18 -0.47 13.41 -3.37
C VAL A 18 0.95 13.75 -2.93
N GLU A 19 1.16 14.97 -2.45
CA GLU A 19 2.43 15.37 -1.84
C GLU A 19 2.57 14.73 -0.45
N LEU A 20 3.73 14.16 -0.18
CA LEU A 20 4.04 13.58 1.12
C LEU A 20 4.71 14.61 2.03
N THR A 21 4.15 14.76 3.24
CA THR A 21 4.84 15.46 4.33
C THR A 21 6.04 14.65 4.82
N SER A 22 6.96 15.27 5.58
CA SER A 22 8.12 14.58 6.13
C SER A 22 7.76 13.31 6.91
N LEU A 23 6.70 13.36 7.73
CA LEU A 23 6.20 12.21 8.47
C LEU A 23 5.69 11.09 7.54
N LEU A 24 5.01 11.45 6.45
CA LEU A 24 4.56 10.48 5.46
C LEU A 24 5.74 9.90 4.67
N ILE A 25 6.79 10.67 4.39
CA ILE A 25 8.01 10.16 3.75
C ILE A 25 8.66 9.06 4.61
N GLU A 26 8.71 9.22 5.94
CA GLU A 26 9.23 8.19 6.84
C GLU A 26 8.43 6.88 6.76
N ARG A 27 7.10 6.98 6.76
CA ARG A 27 6.20 5.83 6.61
C ARG A 27 6.30 5.18 5.23
N TYR A 28 6.47 6.00 4.20
CA TYR A 28 6.67 5.54 2.83
C TYR A 28 7.98 4.74 2.72
N ASN A 29 9.06 5.24 3.33
CA ASN A 29 10.34 4.53 3.41
C ASN A 29 10.25 3.23 4.20
N LYS A 30 9.43 3.18 5.26
CA LYS A 30 9.14 1.93 5.98
C LYS A 30 8.41 0.92 5.09
N ALA A 31 7.46 1.36 4.27
CA ALA A 31 6.79 0.51 3.29
C ALA A 31 7.78 -0.04 2.25
N LEU A 32 8.61 0.82 1.66
CA LEU A 32 9.66 0.40 0.71
C LEU A 32 10.57 -0.68 1.33
N ALA A 33 11.07 -0.43 2.54
CA ALA A 33 11.96 -1.36 3.23
C ALA A 33 11.29 -2.72 3.50
N SER A 34 9.98 -2.74 3.82
CA SER A 34 9.24 -3.99 4.02
C SER A 34 9.09 -4.81 2.73
N MET A 35 9.15 -4.17 1.57
CA MET A 35 9.13 -4.79 0.24
C MET A 35 10.53 -5.15 -0.26
N GLY A 36 11.58 -4.98 0.56
CA GLY A 36 12.97 -5.19 0.15
C GLY A 36 13.54 -4.09 -0.74
N ILE A 37 12.85 -2.94 -0.86
CA ILE A 37 13.29 -1.78 -1.63
C ILE A 37 14.02 -0.84 -0.68
N GLU A 38 15.23 -0.42 -1.04
CA GLU A 38 15.98 0.54 -0.21
C GLU A 38 15.17 1.84 -0.01
N PRO A 39 15.20 2.45 1.19
CA PRO A 39 14.60 3.76 1.42
C PRO A 39 15.09 4.82 0.41
N THR A 40 14.20 5.72 0.01
CA THR A 40 14.53 6.88 -0.83
C THR A 40 15.13 8.00 0.00
N LYS A 41 16.04 8.76 -0.64
CA LYS A 41 16.65 9.97 -0.09
C LYS A 41 15.97 11.25 -0.59
N CYS A 42 14.93 11.13 -1.42
CA CYS A 42 14.14 12.26 -1.90
C CYS A 42 13.50 13.01 -0.73
N ARG A 43 13.68 14.35 -0.72
CA ARG A 43 13.08 15.23 0.28
C ARG A 43 11.64 15.64 -0.05
N THR A 44 11.28 15.57 -1.33
CA THR A 44 9.97 15.92 -1.83
C THR A 44 9.49 14.76 -2.68
N ILE A 45 8.39 14.13 -2.25
CA ILE A 45 7.83 12.95 -2.90
C ILE A 45 6.37 13.24 -3.20
N PHE A 46 5.99 12.97 -4.45
CA PHE A 46 4.61 12.95 -4.87
C PHE A 46 4.27 11.52 -5.27
N ILE A 47 3.14 11.01 -4.78
CA ILE A 47 2.68 9.65 -5.06
C ILE A 47 1.34 9.64 -5.77
N ASP A 48 1.11 8.60 -6.56
CA ASP A 48 -0.12 8.37 -7.28
C ASP A 48 -1.12 7.54 -6.45
N GLY A 49 -2.25 7.15 -7.07
CA GLY A 49 -3.28 6.34 -6.40
C GLY A 49 -2.83 4.95 -5.94
N ALA A 50 -1.71 4.43 -6.47
CA ALA A 50 -1.10 3.16 -6.06
C ALA A 50 0.11 3.36 -5.14
N GLY A 51 0.54 4.60 -4.90
CA GLY A 51 1.75 4.89 -4.14
C GLY A 51 3.02 5.00 -4.98
N TRP A 52 2.91 4.96 -6.31
CA TRP A 52 4.05 5.15 -7.19
C TRP A 52 4.46 6.62 -7.25
N SER A 53 5.77 6.89 -7.26
CA SER A 53 6.35 8.22 -7.30
C SER A 53 7.34 8.35 -8.46
N PRO A 54 7.23 9.41 -9.29
CA PRO A 54 8.20 9.68 -10.35
C PRO A 54 9.59 10.00 -9.78
N GLN A 55 9.66 10.71 -8.64
CA GLN A 55 10.94 11.06 -8.01
C GLN A 55 11.69 9.83 -7.54
N VAL A 56 10.97 8.88 -6.93
CA VAL A 56 11.56 7.63 -6.43
C VAL A 56 11.94 6.73 -7.60
N ALA A 57 11.12 6.65 -8.64
CA ALA A 57 11.45 5.91 -9.85
C ALA A 57 12.75 6.44 -10.51
N GLU A 58 12.92 7.76 -10.57
CA GLU A 58 14.12 8.40 -11.08
C GLU A 58 15.34 8.11 -10.18
N GLU A 59 15.23 8.28 -8.86
CA GLU A 59 16.30 7.98 -7.90
C GLU A 59 16.76 6.52 -8.02
N LYS A 60 15.81 5.58 -8.15
CA LYS A 60 16.07 4.15 -8.24
C LYS A 60 16.55 3.71 -9.62
N GLY A 61 16.43 4.55 -10.64
CA GLY A 61 16.62 4.16 -12.04
C GLY A 61 15.68 3.02 -12.48
N ASN A 62 14.55 2.86 -11.81
CA ASN A 62 13.59 1.78 -12.05
C ASN A 62 12.16 2.34 -12.05
N LEU A 63 11.55 2.37 -13.23
CA LEU A 63 10.17 2.83 -13.39
C LEU A 63 9.15 1.96 -12.65
N TRP A 64 9.45 0.67 -12.52
CA TRP A 64 8.56 -0.37 -11.99
C TRP A 64 9.01 -0.84 -10.61
N TYR A 65 9.57 0.05 -9.78
CA TYR A 65 10.10 -0.33 -8.46
C TYR A 65 9.05 -0.92 -7.50
N LEU A 66 7.75 -0.70 -7.74
CA LEU A 66 6.65 -1.35 -7.00
C LEU A 66 6.14 -2.65 -7.64
N CYS A 67 6.83 -3.18 -8.65
CA CYS A 67 6.41 -4.40 -9.32
C CYS A 67 7.64 -5.23 -9.69
N ASP A 68 7.95 -6.22 -8.84
CA ASP A 68 9.06 -7.13 -9.09
C ASP A 68 8.71 -8.11 -10.22
N GLY A 69 9.58 -8.19 -11.23
CA GLY A 69 9.45 -9.11 -12.37
C GLY A 69 8.15 -9.04 -13.18
N PHE A 70 7.29 -8.04 -12.93
CA PHE A 70 5.89 -7.99 -13.38
C PHE A 70 5.00 -9.15 -12.88
N THR A 71 5.45 -9.93 -11.91
CA THR A 71 4.71 -11.07 -11.35
C THR A 71 4.02 -10.71 -10.05
N ASN A 72 4.62 -9.81 -9.26
CA ASN A 72 4.08 -9.36 -7.98
C ASN A 72 3.97 -7.83 -7.96
N PRO A 73 2.92 -7.25 -8.58
CA PRO A 73 2.60 -5.85 -8.35
C PRO A 73 2.35 -5.60 -6.87
N THR A 74 2.76 -4.44 -6.38
CA THR A 74 2.46 -3.96 -5.04
C THR A 74 1.89 -2.55 -5.09
N ALA A 75 1.19 -2.15 -4.04
CA ALA A 75 0.76 -0.76 -3.85
C ALA A 75 1.02 -0.30 -2.42
N ILE A 76 1.21 1.00 -2.26
CA ILE A 76 1.42 1.67 -0.98
C ILE A 76 0.30 2.69 -0.80
N ILE A 77 -0.56 2.46 0.20
CA ILE A 77 -1.62 3.38 0.63
C ILE A 77 -1.19 4.04 1.94
N ILE A 78 -0.87 5.32 1.86
CA ILE A 78 -0.34 6.14 2.96
C ILE A 78 -1.30 7.24 3.41
N SER A 79 -2.29 7.58 2.56
CA SER A 79 -3.31 8.58 2.86
C SER A 79 -4.63 8.24 2.16
N PRO A 80 -5.80 8.56 2.77
CA PRO A 80 -7.09 8.51 2.08
C PRO A 80 -7.13 9.45 0.86
N ASP A 81 -6.26 10.46 0.81
CA ASP A 81 -6.16 11.40 -0.32
C ASP A 81 -5.73 10.75 -1.63
N GLN A 82 -5.18 9.52 -1.58
CA GLN A 82 -4.90 8.72 -2.77
C GLN A 82 -6.18 8.20 -3.44
N PHE A 83 -7.33 8.26 -2.77
CA PHE A 83 -8.59 7.82 -3.35
C PHE A 83 -8.94 8.64 -4.60
N LYS A 84 -9.27 7.94 -5.69
CA LYS A 84 -9.59 8.50 -7.02
C LYS A 84 -8.45 9.28 -7.67
N LYS A 85 -7.23 9.24 -7.12
CA LYS A 85 -6.05 9.77 -7.81
C LYS A 85 -5.69 8.89 -9.01
N PRO A 86 -5.07 9.45 -10.06
CA PRO A 86 -4.61 8.64 -11.18
C PRO A 86 -3.61 7.58 -10.70
N VAL A 87 -3.60 6.43 -11.37
CA VAL A 87 -2.53 5.43 -11.26
C VAL A 87 -1.76 5.48 -12.57
N TYR A 88 -0.55 6.03 -12.52
CA TYR A 88 0.26 6.34 -13.70
C TYR A 88 0.98 5.10 -14.21
N MET A 89 1.52 4.28 -13.31
CA MET A 89 2.32 3.10 -13.65
C MET A 89 1.69 1.80 -13.14
N PRO A 90 0.47 1.42 -13.59
CA PRO A 90 -0.05 0.10 -13.27
C PRO A 90 0.62 -0.95 -14.16
N ALA A 91 1.17 -1.99 -13.54
CA ALA A 91 1.72 -3.14 -14.26
C ALA A 91 0.63 -3.87 -15.06
N TYR A 92 -0.62 -3.81 -14.58
CA TYR A 92 -1.79 -4.39 -15.22
C TYR A 92 -2.98 -3.42 -15.20
N SER A 93 -3.77 -3.38 -16.27
CA SER A 93 -4.90 -2.45 -16.41
C SER A 93 -5.95 -2.58 -15.31
N TRP A 94 -6.15 -3.78 -14.76
CA TRP A 94 -7.10 -4.05 -13.68
C TRP A 94 -6.70 -3.45 -12.33
N MET A 95 -5.43 -3.05 -12.12
CA MET A 95 -4.99 -2.47 -10.84
C MET A 95 -5.80 -1.23 -10.48
N ARG A 96 -6.17 -0.42 -11.49
CA ARG A 96 -6.98 0.80 -11.29
C ARG A 96 -8.35 0.50 -10.69
N SER A 97 -9.06 -0.48 -11.23
CA SER A 97 -10.39 -0.85 -10.75
C SER A 97 -10.31 -1.53 -9.39
N VAL A 98 -9.33 -2.41 -9.19
CA VAL A 98 -9.13 -3.11 -7.92
C VAL A 98 -8.79 -2.14 -6.80
N LEU A 99 -7.84 -1.22 -7.00
CA LEU A 99 -7.50 -0.20 -6.00
C LEU A 99 -8.73 0.65 -5.65
N ARG A 100 -9.53 1.04 -6.65
CA ARG A 100 -10.77 1.77 -6.40
C ARG A 100 -11.73 0.99 -5.50
N VAL A 101 -11.95 -0.29 -5.77
CA VAL A 101 -12.80 -1.17 -4.94
C VAL A 101 -12.25 -1.30 -3.52
N ILE A 102 -10.93 -1.41 -3.36
CA ILE A 102 -10.29 -1.46 -2.03
C ILE A 102 -10.57 -0.18 -1.26
N PHE A 103 -10.35 0.99 -1.86
CA PHE A 103 -10.66 2.26 -1.20
C PHE A 103 -12.15 2.42 -0.85
N GLU A 104 -13.05 1.97 -1.73
CA GLU A 104 -14.50 2.05 -1.48
C GLU A 104 -14.93 1.09 -0.36
N THR A 105 -14.40 -0.13 -0.35
CA THR A 105 -14.72 -1.18 0.63
C THR A 105 -14.14 -0.86 2.01
N TYR A 106 -12.85 -0.51 2.06
CA TYR A 106 -12.08 -0.36 3.30
C TYR A 106 -11.83 1.11 3.68
N HIS A 107 -12.70 2.04 3.28
CA HIS A 107 -12.47 3.48 3.48
C HIS A 107 -12.18 3.83 4.95
N ARG A 108 -12.87 3.19 5.91
CA ARG A 108 -12.72 3.48 7.35
C ARG A 108 -11.39 2.95 7.86
N GLU A 109 -11.07 1.72 7.47
CA GLU A 109 -9.85 1.03 7.84
C GLU A 109 -8.64 1.77 7.29
N ILE A 110 -8.70 2.24 6.04
CA ILE A 110 -7.66 3.07 5.43
C ILE A 110 -7.48 4.37 6.21
N ILE A 111 -8.56 5.11 6.51
CA ILE A 111 -8.48 6.34 7.32
C ILE A 111 -7.84 6.05 8.67
N ASP A 112 -8.32 5.02 9.36
CA ASP A 112 -7.81 4.67 10.67
C ASP A 112 -6.35 4.27 10.58
N ILE A 113 -5.94 3.30 9.75
CA ILE A 113 -4.56 2.82 9.65
C ILE A 113 -3.61 3.97 9.26
N THR A 114 -3.94 4.72 8.21
CA THR A 114 -3.07 5.76 7.64
C THR A 114 -2.88 6.98 8.55
N SER A 115 -3.67 7.11 9.62
CA SER A 115 -3.40 8.12 10.66
C SER A 115 -2.05 7.90 11.37
N THR A 116 -1.61 6.64 11.53
CA THR A 116 -0.38 6.29 12.27
C THR A 116 0.63 5.46 11.49
N ASP A 117 0.19 4.70 10.49
CA ASP A 117 1.07 3.78 9.74
C ASP A 117 0.68 3.78 8.25
N VAL A 118 1.06 2.74 7.52
CA VAL A 118 0.84 2.59 6.08
C VAL A 118 0.19 1.24 5.80
N VAL A 119 -0.60 1.16 4.73
CA VAL A 119 -1.11 -0.09 4.18
C VAL A 119 -0.31 -0.42 2.94
N THR A 120 0.30 -1.60 2.92
CA THR A 120 0.90 -2.17 1.70
C THR A 120 -0.03 -3.23 1.15
N LEU A 121 -0.21 -3.28 -0.15
CA LEU A 121 -0.99 -4.30 -0.83
C LEU A 121 -0.05 -5.13 -1.70
N ASP A 122 -0.07 -6.43 -1.51
CA ASP A 122 0.59 -7.38 -2.41
C ASP A 122 -0.45 -8.03 -3.31
N PHE A 123 -0.22 -8.01 -4.63
CA PHE A 123 -1.11 -8.59 -5.63
C PHE A 123 -0.47 -9.88 -6.16
N GLU A 124 -0.86 -11.02 -5.59
CA GLU A 124 -0.36 -12.32 -6.00
C GLU A 124 -1.14 -12.85 -7.20
N LEU A 125 -0.42 -13.10 -8.30
CA LEU A 125 -0.97 -13.65 -9.54
C LEU A 125 -0.95 -15.17 -9.60
N GLY A 126 -0.41 -15.84 -8.58
CA GLY A 126 -0.27 -17.30 -8.54
C GLY A 126 0.80 -17.86 -9.49
N ILE A 127 1.62 -17.00 -10.09
CA ILE A 127 2.73 -17.38 -10.96
C ILE A 127 4.05 -16.82 -10.43
N THR A 128 5.11 -17.63 -10.51
CA THR A 128 6.44 -17.22 -10.02
C THR A 128 7.24 -16.45 -11.06
N LYS A 129 7.01 -16.74 -12.35
CA LYS A 129 7.75 -16.15 -13.45
C LYS A 129 6.89 -16.06 -14.70
N LEU A 130 7.07 -14.99 -15.46
CA LEU A 130 6.55 -14.82 -16.81
C LEU A 130 7.67 -15.10 -17.80
N GLU A 131 7.54 -16.17 -18.57
CA GLU A 131 8.51 -16.58 -19.60
C GLU A 131 8.00 -16.31 -21.01
N SER A 132 6.68 -16.40 -21.20
CA SER A 132 6.06 -16.25 -22.51
C SER A 132 4.67 -15.63 -22.44
N PRO A 133 4.16 -15.03 -23.53
CA PRO A 133 2.82 -14.44 -23.55
C PRO A 133 1.69 -15.43 -23.24
N ILE A 134 1.91 -16.74 -23.42
CA ILE A 134 0.89 -17.74 -23.10
C ILE A 134 0.66 -17.89 -21.60
N ASP A 135 1.64 -17.51 -20.77
CA ASP A 135 1.53 -17.57 -19.31
C ASP A 135 0.42 -16.66 -18.78
N PHE A 136 0.14 -15.56 -19.49
CA PHE A 136 -0.98 -14.67 -19.14
C PHE A 136 -2.35 -15.37 -19.24
N LEU A 137 -2.48 -16.41 -20.07
CA LEU A 137 -3.74 -17.17 -20.16
C LEU A 137 -3.97 -18.05 -18.92
N LEU A 138 -2.92 -18.35 -18.14
CA LEU A 138 -3.01 -19.14 -16.91
C LEU A 138 -3.54 -18.30 -15.73
N LEU A 139 -3.43 -16.97 -15.81
CA LEU A 139 -3.90 -16.07 -14.76
C LEU A 139 -5.42 -16.13 -14.65
N SER A 140 -5.97 -16.48 -13.49
CA SER A 140 -7.43 -16.64 -13.30
C SER A 140 -7.97 -15.81 -12.16
N GLU A 141 -7.20 -15.66 -11.11
CA GLU A 141 -7.54 -14.95 -9.90
C GLU A 141 -6.35 -14.10 -9.44
N ILE A 142 -6.64 -13.02 -8.73
CA ILE A 142 -5.65 -12.23 -8.01
C ILE A 142 -5.98 -12.36 -6.53
N LEU A 143 -4.99 -12.79 -5.75
CA LEU A 143 -5.06 -12.74 -4.30
C LEU A 143 -4.41 -11.44 -3.83
N ILE A 144 -5.18 -10.62 -3.12
CA ILE A 144 -4.71 -9.33 -2.63
C ILE A 144 -4.49 -9.44 -1.13
N LYS A 145 -3.25 -9.27 -0.69
CA LYS A 145 -2.87 -9.35 0.72
C LYS A 145 -2.60 -7.96 1.27
N PRO A 146 -3.55 -7.37 2.02
CA PRO A 146 -3.30 -6.13 2.72
C PRO A 146 -2.41 -6.39 3.94
N TYR A 147 -1.39 -5.57 4.11
CA TYR A 147 -0.53 -5.57 5.27
C TYR A 147 -0.51 -4.18 5.89
N SER A 148 -0.98 -4.09 7.14
CA SER A 148 -1.09 -2.84 7.91
C SER A 148 0.04 -2.70 8.94
N GLY A 149 1.23 -3.22 8.64
CA GLY A 149 2.35 -3.20 9.59
C GLY A 149 2.09 -4.00 10.87
N GLY A 150 2.59 -3.48 12.00
CA GLY A 150 2.48 -4.09 13.33
C GLY A 150 1.18 -3.78 14.07
N LEU A 151 0.23 -3.03 13.48
CA LEU A 151 -0.96 -2.55 14.19
C LEU A 151 -1.78 -3.67 14.84
N LEU A 152 -1.98 -4.78 14.13
CA LEU A 152 -2.72 -5.93 14.67
C LEU A 152 -2.02 -6.52 15.91
N ALA A 153 -0.68 -6.58 15.89
CA ALA A 153 0.09 -7.06 17.03
C ALA A 153 -0.01 -6.11 18.22
N TRP A 154 0.13 -4.79 17.99
CA TRP A 154 0.01 -3.78 19.03
C TRP A 154 -1.40 -3.70 19.61
N ALA A 155 -2.43 -3.88 18.79
CA ALA A 155 -3.80 -3.91 19.28
C ALA A 155 -4.08 -5.14 20.16
N ARG A 156 -3.55 -6.32 19.78
CA ARG A 156 -3.62 -7.53 20.61
C ARG A 156 -2.86 -7.37 21.93
N GLU A 157 -1.68 -6.75 21.89
CA GLU A 157 -0.91 -6.43 23.08
C GLU A 157 -1.67 -5.47 24.00
N GLN A 158 -2.24 -4.38 23.46
CA GLN A 158 -3.06 -3.45 24.24
C GLN A 158 -4.27 -4.13 24.86
N GLN A 159 -4.96 -5.01 24.13
CA GLN A 159 -6.10 -5.76 24.66
C GLN A 159 -5.69 -6.68 25.81
N LYS A 160 -4.51 -7.31 25.72
CA LYS A 160 -3.97 -8.12 26.82
C LYS A 160 -3.71 -7.26 28.06
N LEU A 161 -3.02 -6.12 27.90
CA LEU A 161 -2.76 -5.19 29.00
C LEU A 161 -4.06 -4.69 29.65
N ILE A 162 -5.10 -4.46 28.87
CA ILE A 162 -6.43 -4.09 29.36
C ILE A 162 -7.05 -5.24 30.15
N ASN A 163 -7.01 -6.47 29.64
CA ASN A 163 -7.55 -7.63 30.34
C ASN A 163 -6.85 -7.84 31.70
N ASP A 164 -5.51 -7.78 31.71
CA ASP A 164 -4.71 -7.91 32.93
C ASP A 164 -5.02 -6.77 33.92
N PHE A 165 -5.19 -5.54 33.44
CA PHE A 165 -5.59 -4.38 34.26
C PHE A 165 -6.99 -4.53 34.87
N MET A 166 -7.94 -5.13 34.13
CA MET A 166 -9.33 -5.32 34.56
C MET A 166 -9.53 -6.55 35.46
N GLU A 167 -8.50 -7.37 35.65
CA GLU A 167 -8.58 -8.56 36.48
C GLU A 167 -8.47 -8.21 37.99
N GLY A 168 -9.48 -8.60 38.76
CA GLY A 168 -9.47 -8.43 40.22
C GLY A 168 -9.25 -6.98 40.68
N LEU A 169 -8.17 -6.76 41.45
CA LEU A 169 -7.75 -5.46 41.98
C LEU A 169 -6.50 -4.90 41.29
N ASN A 170 -6.08 -5.48 40.16
CA ASN A 170 -4.87 -5.09 39.44
C ASN A 170 -4.85 -3.61 39.04
N CYS A 171 -6.01 -2.99 38.86
CA CYS A 171 -6.17 -1.57 38.58
C CYS A 171 -5.57 -0.64 39.67
N LEU A 172 -5.38 -1.12 40.90
CA LEU A 172 -4.77 -0.36 41.99
C LEU A 172 -3.23 -0.43 41.95
N GLU A 173 -2.67 -1.46 41.33
CA GLU A 173 -1.24 -1.78 41.34
C GLU A 173 -0.50 -1.12 40.17
N ALA A 174 0.61 -0.45 40.45
CA ALA A 174 1.37 0.29 39.44
C ALA A 174 1.92 -0.62 38.32
N GLU A 175 2.22 -1.89 38.62
CA GLU A 175 2.77 -2.85 37.67
C GLU A 175 1.83 -3.16 36.49
N PHE A 176 0.50 -3.02 36.65
CA PHE A 176 -0.47 -3.18 35.56
C PHE A 176 -0.83 -1.84 34.89
N ARG A 177 -0.77 -0.72 35.64
CA ARG A 177 -1.08 0.62 35.10
C ARG A 177 0.00 1.15 34.17
N GLU A 178 1.26 1.09 34.60
CA GLU A 178 2.38 1.73 33.89
C GLU A 178 2.59 1.16 32.49
N PRO A 179 2.55 -0.18 32.26
CA PRO A 179 2.65 -0.73 30.91
C PRO A 179 1.52 -0.27 29.99
N LEU A 180 0.28 -0.22 30.49
CA LEU A 180 -0.87 0.25 29.70
C LEU A 180 -0.74 1.73 29.32
N ILE A 181 -0.31 2.58 30.25
CA ILE A 181 -0.07 4.02 30.00
C ILE A 181 1.07 4.19 28.99
N ALA A 182 2.18 3.49 29.16
CA ALA A 182 3.32 3.55 28.26
C ALA A 182 2.94 3.09 26.84
N HIS A 183 2.22 1.98 26.73
CA HIS A 183 1.71 1.47 25.46
C HIS A 183 0.81 2.50 24.77
N ARG A 184 -0.16 3.09 25.50
CA ARG A 184 -1.08 4.09 24.96
C ARG A 184 -0.38 5.39 24.55
N LYS A 185 0.65 5.82 25.28
CA LYS A 185 1.48 6.99 24.91
C LYS A 185 2.24 6.75 23.61
N LYS A 186 2.70 5.52 23.36
CA LYS A 186 3.50 5.17 22.18
C LYS A 186 2.65 4.94 20.93
N TYR A 187 1.57 4.18 21.04
CA TYR A 187 0.77 3.72 19.88
C TYR A 187 -0.62 4.37 19.78
N GLY A 188 -0.99 5.18 20.79
CA GLY A 188 -2.34 5.72 20.91
C GLY A 188 -3.34 4.70 21.46
N ASP A 189 -4.61 5.04 21.32
CA ASP A 189 -5.72 4.16 21.67
C ASP A 189 -6.16 3.36 20.45
N LEU A 190 -5.93 2.04 20.48
CA LEU A 190 -6.25 1.14 19.37
C LEU A 190 -7.61 0.45 19.57
N CYS A 191 -8.24 0.57 20.74
CA CYS A 191 -9.43 -0.23 21.10
C CYS A 191 -10.63 0.02 20.18
N LYS A 192 -10.74 1.25 19.66
CA LYS A 192 -11.86 1.68 18.80
C LYS A 192 -11.50 1.78 17.32
N ARG A 193 -10.24 1.51 16.97
CA ARG A 193 -9.75 1.65 15.59
C ARG A 193 -10.11 0.41 14.78
N ARG A 194 -10.39 0.62 13.50
CA ARG A 194 -10.58 -0.45 12.52
C ARG A 194 -9.29 -0.58 11.73
N PHE A 195 -8.61 -1.71 11.88
CA PHE A 195 -7.33 -1.97 11.21
C PHE A 195 -7.27 -3.36 10.60
N PHE A 196 -8.42 -4.05 10.52
CA PHE A 196 -8.51 -5.38 9.93
C PHE A 196 -9.00 -5.27 8.50
N MET A 197 -8.16 -5.70 7.56
CA MET A 197 -8.49 -5.83 6.15
C MET A 197 -8.29 -7.31 5.79
N ASP A 198 -9.34 -7.96 5.31
CA ASP A 198 -9.28 -9.37 4.90
C ASP A 198 -8.48 -9.52 3.61
N GLU A 199 -7.90 -10.71 3.43
CA GLU A 199 -7.39 -11.12 2.11
C GLU A 199 -8.53 -11.09 1.09
N ILE A 200 -8.27 -10.49 -0.07
CA ILE A 200 -9.29 -10.28 -1.10
C ILE A 200 -9.02 -11.20 -2.27
N HIS A 201 -9.96 -12.10 -2.50
CA HIS A 201 -10.02 -12.96 -3.66
C HIS A 201 -10.79 -12.25 -4.78
N SER A 202 -10.07 -11.78 -5.80
CA SER A 202 -10.70 -11.12 -6.95
C SER A 202 -10.51 -11.96 -8.20
N PRO A 203 -11.59 -12.43 -8.85
CA PRO A 203 -11.51 -12.95 -10.20
C PRO A 203 -10.82 -11.93 -11.10
N LEU A 204 -9.89 -12.41 -11.93
CA LEU A 204 -9.21 -11.56 -12.89
C LEU A 204 -10.23 -11.05 -13.92
N ALA A 205 -10.06 -9.80 -14.36
CA ALA A 205 -10.82 -9.28 -15.48
C ALA A 205 -10.63 -10.19 -16.70
N ARG A 206 -11.72 -10.50 -17.42
CA ARG A 206 -11.66 -11.34 -18.64
C ARG A 206 -10.66 -10.78 -19.65
N ASP A 207 -10.73 -9.46 -19.85
CA ASP A 207 -9.84 -8.72 -20.73
C ASP A 207 -9.00 -7.76 -19.91
N TYR A 208 -7.69 -7.76 -20.17
CA TYR A 208 -6.77 -6.83 -19.52
C TYR A 208 -5.52 -6.61 -20.38
N TRP A 209 -4.82 -5.52 -20.06
CA TRP A 209 -3.54 -5.18 -20.64
C TRP A 209 -2.45 -5.21 -19.57
N THR A 210 -1.23 -5.56 -19.96
CA THR A 210 -0.04 -5.55 -19.10
C THR A 210 1.15 -5.00 -19.86
N VAL A 211 2.10 -4.39 -19.14
CA VAL A 211 3.42 -3.98 -19.67
C VAL A 211 4.43 -5.13 -19.73
N ALA A 212 4.14 -6.24 -19.05
CA ALA A 212 5.03 -7.38 -19.00
C ALA A 212 5.35 -7.91 -20.41
N LEU A 213 6.55 -8.47 -20.58
CA LEU A 213 7.04 -8.99 -21.87
C LEU A 213 7.00 -7.97 -23.04
N GLY A 214 7.15 -6.68 -22.75
CA GLY A 214 7.12 -5.61 -23.75
C GLY A 214 5.72 -5.10 -24.11
N GLY A 215 4.69 -5.57 -23.40
CA GLY A 215 3.32 -5.16 -23.59
C GLY A 215 2.47 -6.26 -24.21
N ALA A 216 1.38 -6.64 -23.55
CA ALA A 216 0.44 -7.64 -24.04
C ALA A 216 -1.01 -7.26 -23.69
N ALA A 217 -1.94 -7.61 -24.58
CA ALA A 217 -3.36 -7.57 -24.32
C ALA A 217 -3.92 -8.99 -24.31
N VAL A 218 -4.63 -9.33 -23.24
CA VAL A 218 -5.33 -10.61 -23.10
C VAL A 218 -6.81 -10.35 -23.33
N ILE A 219 -7.41 -11.13 -24.22
CA ILE A 219 -8.82 -11.05 -24.57
C ILE A 219 -9.39 -12.47 -24.48
N ARG A 220 -10.46 -12.65 -23.69
CA ARG A 220 -11.07 -13.97 -23.44
C ARG A 220 -12.53 -13.97 -23.87
N ASN A 221 -12.90 -14.93 -24.72
CA ASN A 221 -14.29 -15.19 -25.13
C ASN A 221 -15.11 -15.82 -24.00
#